data_AF-A0A8H8JR04-F1
#
_entry.id   AF-A0A8H8JR04-F1
#
_cell.length_a   1.000
_cell.length_b   1.000
_cell.length_c   1.000
_cell.angle_alpha   90.00
_cell.angle_beta   90.00
_cell.angle_gamma   90.00
#
_symmetry.space_group_name_H-M   'P 1'
#
loop_
_entity.id
_entity.type
_entity.pdbx_description
1 polymer ?
#
loop_
_entity_poly.entity_id
_entity_poly.type
_entity_poly.pdbx_seq_one_letter_code
_entity_poly.pdbx_strand_id
1 'polypeptide(L)'
;MPPLKPKSLRHRMSTHVGSAPRAQTSPTPPTHISCNILATSFDNPFGYLSRKWNDQGQYYAFQQTQDADALVVSIPYAADNSHQLPIVATNSPDPTLQYFGAVLQPGSLNDDFGPPPNYAYLVGTVLTPPDSPAIPGANSFDNNQHIESSIWMFGGQFGQQLGAQWINRSPQWVDGVNSGYSRTPATTIMYLHDQERLIITGDPLWVFNNLGRAEILRFICVPPVTPI
;
A
#
# COMPACT_ATOMS: atom_id res chain seq x y z
N MET A 1 78.93 46.38 -19.52
CA MET A 1 77.85 45.41 -19.21
C MET A 1 76.56 45.90 -19.86
N PRO A 2 75.81 45.07 -20.60
CA PRO A 2 74.58 45.49 -21.27
C PRO A 2 73.38 45.53 -20.29
N PRO A 3 72.37 46.40 -20.50
CA PRO A 3 71.24 46.56 -19.59
C PRO A 3 70.21 45.43 -19.76
N LEU A 4 69.75 44.89 -18.64
CA LEU A 4 68.76 43.81 -18.56
C LEU A 4 67.34 44.32 -18.89
N LYS A 5 66.65 43.60 -19.78
CA LYS A 5 65.25 43.84 -20.18
C LYS A 5 64.28 43.66 -19.00
N PRO A 6 63.24 44.51 -18.88
CA PRO A 6 62.21 44.37 -17.84
C PRO A 6 61.27 43.19 -18.13
N LYS A 7 60.98 42.39 -17.09
CA LYS A 7 60.04 41.25 -17.12
C LYS A 7 58.59 41.77 -17.10
N SER A 8 57.78 41.35 -18.07
CA SER A 8 56.35 41.66 -18.11
C SER A 8 55.59 40.91 -17.01
N LEU A 9 54.87 41.65 -16.18
CA LEU A 9 53.93 41.10 -15.19
C LEU A 9 52.67 40.58 -15.90
N ARG A 10 52.46 39.26 -15.87
CA ARG A 10 51.24 38.63 -16.37
C ARG A 10 50.07 38.96 -15.45
N HIS A 11 48.98 39.44 -16.05
CA HIS A 11 47.70 39.70 -15.39
C HIS A 11 47.21 38.45 -14.65
N ARG A 12 46.94 38.61 -13.35
CA ARG A 12 46.29 37.58 -12.52
C ARG A 12 44.88 37.36 -13.04
N MET A 13 44.63 36.18 -13.62
CA MET A 13 43.29 35.68 -13.88
C MET A 13 42.55 35.58 -12.54
N SER A 14 41.44 36.32 -12.42
CA SER A 14 40.50 36.19 -11.31
C SER A 14 39.80 34.83 -11.44
N THR A 15 40.01 33.96 -10.47
CA THR A 15 39.30 32.70 -10.33
C THR A 15 37.86 32.99 -9.89
N HIS A 16 36.90 32.75 -10.77
CA HIS A 16 35.48 32.70 -10.38
C HIS A 16 35.31 31.61 -9.32
N VAL A 17 35.02 32.02 -8.08
CA VAL A 17 34.69 31.11 -6.99
C VAL A 17 33.30 30.57 -7.27
N GLY A 18 33.21 29.33 -7.74
CA GLY A 18 31.93 28.63 -7.87
C GLY A 18 31.25 28.55 -6.51
N SER A 19 30.00 29.00 -6.43
CA SER A 19 29.19 28.89 -5.22
C SER A 19 29.10 27.43 -4.77
N ALA A 20 29.38 27.17 -3.49
CA ALA A 20 29.24 25.85 -2.91
C ALA A 20 27.78 25.34 -3.08
N PRO A 21 27.58 24.04 -3.37
CA PRO A 21 26.25 23.46 -3.44
C PRO A 21 25.47 23.77 -2.17
N ARG A 22 24.26 24.33 -2.30
CA ARG A 22 23.39 24.58 -1.16
C ARG A 22 23.03 23.22 -0.55
N ALA A 23 23.21 23.09 0.77
CA ALA A 23 22.79 21.90 1.50
C ALA A 23 21.31 21.64 1.20
N GLN A 24 21.00 20.45 0.68
CA GLN A 24 19.62 20.02 0.51
C GLN A 24 19.02 19.86 1.92
N THR A 25 17.81 20.39 2.11
CA THR A 25 17.07 20.20 3.35
C THR A 25 16.77 18.72 3.52
N SER A 26 17.06 18.18 4.71
CA SER A 26 16.69 16.81 5.07
C SER A 26 15.18 16.62 4.86
N PRO A 27 14.73 15.48 4.31
CA PRO A 27 13.31 15.16 4.28
C PRO A 27 12.75 15.16 5.71
N THR A 28 11.54 15.70 5.86
CA THR A 28 10.81 15.64 7.13
C THR A 28 10.56 14.16 7.46
N PRO A 29 10.79 13.72 8.72
CA PRO A 29 10.46 12.36 9.12
C PRO A 29 8.98 12.06 8.83
N PRO A 30 8.64 10.86 8.31
CA PRO A 30 7.26 10.48 8.08
C PRO A 30 6.50 10.48 9.41
N THR A 31 5.28 11.03 9.40
CA THR A 31 4.37 10.96 10.54
C THR A 31 3.58 9.67 10.49
N HIS A 32 3.11 9.17 11.62
CA HIS A 32 2.27 7.97 11.66
C HIS A 32 0.89 8.31 12.21
N ILE A 33 -0.15 7.80 11.56
CA ILE A 33 -1.53 7.90 12.01
C ILE A 33 -1.96 6.53 12.50
N SER A 34 -2.42 6.47 13.74
CA SER A 34 -3.02 5.25 14.31
C SER A 34 -4.53 5.33 14.17
N CYS A 35 -5.20 4.24 13.76
CA CYS A 35 -6.65 4.14 13.69
C CYS A 35 -7.16 2.70 13.68
N ASN A 36 -8.45 2.53 13.98
CA ASN A 36 -9.18 1.32 13.64
C ASN A 36 -9.78 1.45 12.24
N ILE A 37 -9.95 0.31 11.56
CA ILE A 37 -10.55 0.28 10.22
C ILE A 37 -12.04 0.00 10.34
N LEU A 38 -12.88 1.00 10.07
CA LEU A 38 -14.33 0.83 9.95
C LEU A 38 -14.68 0.47 8.50
N ALA A 39 -15.32 -0.67 8.29
CA ALA A 39 -15.90 -1.03 7.01
C ALA A 39 -17.31 -0.45 6.87
N THR A 40 -17.59 0.13 5.71
CA THR A 40 -18.89 0.69 5.35
C THR A 40 -19.28 0.21 3.96
N SER A 41 -20.56 -0.04 3.74
CA SER A 41 -21.13 -0.17 2.40
C SER A 41 -21.99 1.06 2.16
N PHE A 42 -21.57 1.88 1.21
CA PHE A 42 -22.11 3.24 1.06
C PHE A 42 -22.04 4.00 2.39
N ASP A 43 -23.18 4.35 2.98
CA ASP A 43 -23.28 5.06 4.26
C ASP A 43 -23.68 4.13 5.43
N ASN A 44 -23.81 2.82 5.17
CA ASN A 44 -24.18 1.83 6.17
C ASN A 44 -22.93 1.18 6.78
N PRO A 45 -22.70 1.32 8.10
CA PRO A 45 -21.56 0.68 8.74
C PRO A 45 -21.76 -0.84 8.79
N PHE A 46 -20.73 -1.57 8.37
CA PHE A 46 -20.63 -3.03 8.57
C PHE A 46 -20.08 -3.35 9.95
N GLY A 47 -19.08 -2.58 10.38
CA GLY A 47 -18.37 -2.74 11.64
C GLY A 47 -16.87 -2.55 11.46
N TYR A 48 -16.14 -2.58 12.56
CA TYR A 48 -14.68 -2.47 12.59
C TYR A 48 -14.05 -3.80 12.19
N LEU A 49 -13.01 -3.77 11.36
CA LEU A 49 -12.29 -4.99 11.00
C LEU A 49 -11.73 -5.67 12.26
N SER A 50 -11.96 -6.97 12.42
CA SER A 50 -11.43 -7.74 13.55
C SER A 50 -9.92 -7.88 13.45
N ARG A 51 -9.21 -7.86 14.59
CA ARG A 51 -7.77 -8.17 14.62
C ARG A 51 -7.45 -9.65 14.41
N LYS A 52 -8.44 -10.54 14.55
CA LYS A 52 -8.27 -11.99 14.43
C LYS A 52 -8.39 -12.42 12.98
N TRP A 53 -7.58 -13.39 12.59
CA TRP A 53 -7.77 -14.12 11.34
C TRP A 53 -8.79 -15.25 11.50
N ASN A 54 -9.40 -15.70 10.40
CA ASN A 54 -10.12 -16.98 10.38
C ASN A 54 -9.14 -18.16 10.39
N ASP A 55 -9.67 -19.38 10.36
CA ASP A 55 -8.88 -20.61 10.32
C ASP A 55 -8.02 -20.76 9.06
N GLN A 56 -8.30 -19.95 8.04
CA GLN A 56 -7.51 -19.83 6.82
C GLN A 56 -6.52 -18.66 6.86
N GLY A 57 -6.39 -17.93 7.97
CA GLY A 57 -5.42 -16.84 8.07
C GLY A 57 -5.84 -15.53 7.40
N GLN A 58 -7.13 -15.31 7.12
CA GLN A 58 -7.64 -14.12 6.45
C GLN A 58 -8.30 -13.17 7.44
N TYR A 59 -8.19 -11.86 7.20
CA TYR A 59 -9.08 -10.88 7.83
C TYR A 59 -10.48 -11.03 7.23
N TYR A 60 -11.50 -11.15 8.07
CA TYR A 60 -12.82 -11.62 7.60
C TYR A 60 -14.01 -11.08 8.40
N ALA A 61 -13.87 -10.97 9.72
CA ALA A 61 -14.95 -10.61 10.62
C ALA A 61 -15.00 -9.11 10.92
N PHE A 62 -16.20 -8.63 11.25
CA PHE A 62 -16.44 -7.27 11.73
C PHE A 62 -16.87 -7.26 13.20
N GLN A 63 -16.27 -6.38 13.99
CA GLN A 63 -16.69 -6.03 15.33
C GLN A 63 -17.70 -4.88 15.27
N GLN A 64 -18.81 -4.99 15.98
CA GLN A 64 -19.81 -3.91 16.03
C GLN A 64 -19.31 -2.71 16.85
N THR A 65 -18.31 -2.92 17.70
CA THR A 65 -17.74 -1.93 18.61
C THR A 65 -16.25 -1.73 18.35
N GLN A 66 -15.76 -0.52 18.65
CA GLN A 66 -14.36 -0.17 18.56
C GLN A 66 -13.65 -0.52 19.89
N ASP A 67 -13.49 -1.81 20.14
CA ASP A 67 -12.87 -2.34 21.36
C ASP A 67 -11.51 -3.02 21.10
N ALA A 68 -11.00 -3.77 22.08
CA ALA A 68 -9.70 -4.42 22.01
C ALA A 68 -9.59 -5.51 20.93
N ASP A 69 -10.72 -6.01 20.40
CA ASP A 69 -10.76 -7.01 19.34
C ASP A 69 -10.84 -6.38 17.94
N ALA A 70 -11.01 -5.05 17.83
CA ALA A 70 -10.89 -4.33 16.57
C ALA A 70 -9.41 -4.18 16.15
N LEU A 71 -9.13 -4.33 14.86
CA LEU A 71 -7.81 -4.14 14.26
C LEU A 71 -7.39 -2.68 14.40
N VAL A 72 -6.20 -2.45 14.95
CA VAL A 72 -5.55 -1.14 15.07
C VAL A 72 -4.37 -1.12 14.13
N VAL A 73 -4.36 -0.16 13.22
CA VAL A 73 -3.31 0.02 12.23
C VAL A 73 -2.54 1.32 12.42
N SER A 74 -1.26 1.31 12.07
CA SER A 74 -0.40 2.48 11.93
C SER A 74 -0.10 2.71 10.45
N ILE A 75 -0.46 3.88 9.96
CA ILE A 75 -0.33 4.29 8.57
C ILE A 75 0.82 5.29 8.50
N PRO A 76 1.90 5.01 7.74
CA PRO A 76 2.89 6.03 7.44
C PRO A 76 2.22 7.09 6.56
N TYR A 77 2.21 8.33 7.03
CA TYR A 77 1.59 9.46 6.36
C TYR A 77 2.60 10.57 6.12
N ALA A 78 2.72 10.93 4.85
CA ALA A 78 3.36 12.15 4.40
C ALA A 78 2.39 12.85 3.45
N ALA A 79 2.20 14.17 3.60
CA ALA A 79 1.19 14.90 2.83
C ALA A 79 1.46 14.87 1.31
N ASP A 80 2.71 14.59 0.91
CA ASP A 80 3.18 14.43 -0.46
C ASP A 80 3.18 12.98 -0.96
N ASN A 81 2.91 11.98 -0.09
CA ASN A 81 2.82 10.58 -0.47
C ASN A 81 1.59 9.90 0.14
N SER A 82 0.52 9.83 -0.66
CA SER A 82 -0.77 9.22 -0.30
C SER A 82 -1.00 7.83 -0.91
N HIS A 83 0.01 7.21 -1.50
CA HIS A 83 -0.14 5.98 -2.27
C HIS A 83 0.88 4.91 -1.87
N GLN A 84 0.51 3.65 -2.07
CA GLN A 84 1.34 2.47 -1.83
C GLN A 84 1.95 2.42 -0.43
N LEU A 85 1.09 2.71 0.53
CA LEU A 85 1.47 2.81 1.92
C LEU A 85 1.52 1.39 2.51
N PRO A 86 2.62 0.99 3.16
CA PRO A 86 2.66 -0.23 3.95
C PRO A 86 1.97 0.03 5.29
N ILE A 87 0.75 -0.47 5.44
CA ILE A 87 -0.01 -0.33 6.69
C ILE A 87 0.42 -1.41 7.68
N VAL A 88 0.76 -1.01 8.90
CA VAL A 88 1.17 -1.93 9.97
C VAL A 88 0.01 -2.19 10.92
N ALA A 89 -0.45 -3.44 11.02
CA ALA A 89 -1.39 -3.90 12.04
C ALA A 89 -0.68 -4.05 13.40
N THR A 90 -0.76 -3.01 14.23
CA THR A 90 -0.05 -2.92 15.52
C THR A 90 -0.50 -3.95 16.56
N ASN A 91 -1.69 -4.52 16.38
CA ASN A 91 -2.25 -5.57 17.23
C ASN A 91 -2.49 -6.88 16.44
N SER A 92 -1.67 -7.14 15.41
CA SER A 92 -1.69 -8.39 14.63
C SER A 92 -1.56 -9.63 15.53
N PRO A 93 -2.22 -10.76 15.20
CA PRO A 93 -2.05 -12.03 15.91
C PRO A 93 -0.61 -12.56 15.87
N ASP A 94 0.11 -12.30 14.78
CA ASP A 94 1.52 -12.65 14.62
C ASP A 94 2.35 -11.38 14.33
N PRO A 95 3.32 -11.02 15.20
CA PRO A 95 4.15 -9.83 15.00
C PRO A 95 5.11 -9.95 13.81
N THR A 96 5.38 -11.15 13.31
CA THR A 96 6.22 -11.37 12.10
C THR A 96 5.45 -11.09 10.81
N LEU A 97 4.12 -11.10 10.86
CA LEU A 97 3.19 -10.88 9.75
C LEU A 97 2.33 -9.65 10.00
N GLN A 98 2.96 -8.57 10.45
CA GLN A 98 2.28 -7.36 10.92
C GLN A 98 1.81 -6.42 9.80
N TYR A 99 2.16 -6.64 8.54
CA TYR A 99 1.70 -5.77 7.46
C TYR A 99 0.30 -6.19 7.02
N PHE A 100 -0.65 -5.25 7.09
CA PHE A 100 -1.98 -5.46 6.53
C PHE A 100 -1.85 -5.43 5.02
N GLY A 101 -2.03 -6.56 4.36
CA GLY A 101 -1.79 -6.71 2.94
C GLY A 101 -2.80 -7.65 2.30
N ALA A 102 -2.45 -8.13 1.12
CA ALA A 102 -3.26 -9.09 0.40
C ALA A 102 -2.42 -10.20 -0.21
N VAL A 103 -3.06 -11.35 -0.41
CA VAL A 103 -2.48 -12.56 -1.00
C VAL A 103 -3.38 -13.04 -2.13
N LEU A 104 -2.79 -13.40 -3.27
CA LEU A 104 -3.58 -13.93 -4.38
C LEU A 104 -4.31 -15.21 -3.96
N GLN A 105 -5.53 -15.35 -4.46
CA GLN A 105 -6.31 -16.54 -4.18
C GLN A 105 -5.70 -17.79 -4.87
N PRO A 106 -5.75 -18.97 -4.22
CA PRO A 106 -5.28 -20.21 -4.84
C PRO A 106 -5.98 -20.51 -6.17
N GLY A 107 -5.20 -20.73 -7.22
CA GLY A 107 -5.75 -20.97 -8.57
C GLY A 107 -5.94 -19.69 -9.39
N SER A 108 -5.40 -18.55 -8.94
CA SER A 108 -5.18 -17.40 -9.83
C SER A 108 -4.32 -17.83 -11.01
N LEU A 109 -4.64 -17.32 -12.20
CA LEU A 109 -3.93 -17.70 -13.43
C LEU A 109 -2.59 -16.97 -13.57
N ASN A 110 -2.45 -15.82 -12.91
CA ASN A 110 -1.26 -14.99 -12.88
C ASN A 110 -1.36 -14.03 -11.68
N ASP A 111 -0.35 -13.16 -11.55
CA ASP A 111 -0.21 -12.23 -10.42
C ASP A 111 -0.93 -10.88 -10.62
N ASP A 112 -1.61 -10.72 -11.76
CA ASP A 112 -2.20 -9.46 -12.16
C ASP A 112 -3.73 -9.52 -11.97
N PHE A 113 -4.31 -8.44 -11.47
CA PHE A 113 -5.72 -8.13 -11.64
C PHE A 113 -5.96 -7.80 -13.12
N GLY A 114 -5.98 -8.84 -13.95
CA GLY A 114 -6.30 -8.82 -15.36
C GLY A 114 -7.64 -9.51 -15.62
N PRO A 115 -7.92 -10.02 -16.84
CA PRO A 115 -9.17 -10.71 -17.08
C PRO A 115 -9.36 -11.84 -16.04
N PRO A 116 -10.61 -12.09 -15.61
CA PRO A 116 -10.94 -13.01 -14.52
C PRO A 116 -10.23 -14.37 -14.59
N PRO A 117 -10.04 -15.06 -13.46
CA PRO A 117 -10.73 -14.92 -12.17
C PRO A 117 -9.86 -14.36 -11.04
N ASN A 118 -8.93 -13.45 -11.31
CA ASN A 118 -7.94 -13.04 -10.32
C ASN A 118 -8.52 -12.05 -9.28
N TYR A 119 -8.40 -12.43 -8.00
CA TYR A 119 -8.69 -11.63 -6.83
C TYR A 119 -7.75 -12.04 -5.69
N ALA A 120 -7.64 -11.21 -4.66
CA ALA A 120 -6.78 -11.48 -3.51
C ALA A 120 -7.57 -11.39 -2.20
N TYR A 121 -7.16 -12.15 -1.19
CA TYR A 121 -7.69 -12.09 0.17
C TYR A 121 -6.89 -11.11 1.02
N LEU A 122 -7.54 -10.42 1.95
CA LEU A 122 -6.85 -9.58 2.93
C LEU A 122 -6.25 -10.42 4.04
N VAL A 123 -4.95 -10.26 4.31
CA VAL A 123 -4.15 -11.10 5.20
C VAL A 123 -3.08 -10.30 5.94
N GLY A 124 -2.46 -10.91 6.95
CA GLY A 124 -1.19 -10.42 7.50
C GLY A 124 -0.02 -10.91 6.66
N THR A 125 0.92 -10.04 6.32
CA THR A 125 2.08 -10.37 5.48
C THR A 125 3.37 -9.76 6.02
N VAL A 126 4.49 -10.15 5.41
CA VAL A 126 5.73 -9.36 5.46
C VAL A 126 5.65 -8.13 4.54
N LEU A 127 6.59 -7.20 4.71
CA LEU A 127 6.69 -6.00 3.87
C LEU A 127 7.05 -6.39 2.43
N THR A 128 6.34 -5.81 1.46
CA THR A 128 6.72 -5.82 0.04
C THR A 128 7.13 -4.41 -0.38
N PRO A 129 8.05 -4.27 -1.35
CA PRO A 129 8.44 -2.95 -1.83
C PRO A 129 7.24 -2.17 -2.38
N PRO A 130 7.19 -0.83 -2.17
CA PRO A 130 6.24 0.01 -2.90
C PRO A 130 6.49 -0.11 -4.40
N ASP A 131 5.46 0.17 -5.20
CA ASP A 131 5.48 0.09 -6.67
C ASP A 131 5.88 -1.29 -7.23
N SER A 132 5.83 -2.36 -6.42
CA SER A 132 6.14 -3.72 -6.88
C SER A 132 4.87 -4.55 -7.06
N PRO A 133 4.83 -5.42 -8.08
CA PRO A 133 3.76 -6.39 -8.24
C PRO A 133 3.91 -7.48 -7.17
N ALA A 134 2.91 -8.35 -7.09
CA ALA A 134 2.94 -9.44 -6.15
C ALA A 134 4.21 -10.31 -6.30
N ILE A 135 4.85 -10.54 -5.16
CA ILE A 135 6.08 -11.32 -5.02
C ILE A 135 5.85 -12.45 -4.02
N PRO A 136 6.55 -13.59 -4.14
CA PRO A 136 6.46 -14.65 -3.13
C PRO A 136 6.86 -14.12 -1.76
N GLY A 137 6.10 -14.44 -0.72
CA GLY A 137 6.43 -14.00 0.63
C GLY A 137 5.57 -14.63 1.72
N ALA A 138 6.09 -14.60 2.94
CA ALA A 138 5.40 -15.13 4.11
C ALA A 138 4.11 -14.33 4.40
N ASN A 139 3.05 -15.04 4.73
CA ASN A 139 1.74 -14.49 5.04
C ASN A 139 0.94 -15.45 5.91
N SER A 140 -0.18 -14.98 6.43
CA SER A 140 -1.00 -15.72 7.38
C SER A 140 -1.85 -16.82 6.74
N PHE A 141 -2.03 -16.79 5.41
CA PHE A 141 -2.87 -17.75 4.67
C PHE A 141 -2.08 -18.99 4.25
N ASP A 142 -0.96 -18.82 3.56
CA ASP A 142 -0.08 -19.90 3.10
C ASP A 142 1.30 -19.33 2.73
N ASN A 143 2.37 -19.92 3.27
CA ASN A 143 3.74 -19.38 3.25
C ASN A 143 4.38 -19.24 1.85
N ASN A 144 3.74 -19.70 0.78
CA ASN A 144 4.30 -19.75 -0.58
C ASN A 144 3.48 -19.02 -1.65
N GLN A 145 2.54 -18.16 -1.25
CA GLN A 145 1.74 -17.37 -2.19
C GLN A 145 2.41 -16.02 -2.52
N HIS A 146 1.99 -15.43 -3.63
CA HIS A 146 2.38 -14.06 -3.97
C HIS A 146 1.54 -13.05 -3.19
N ILE A 147 2.22 -12.05 -2.62
CA ILE A 147 1.65 -11.07 -1.70
C ILE A 147 1.98 -9.64 -2.13
N GLU A 148 1.15 -8.70 -1.67
CA GLU A 148 1.45 -7.27 -1.67
C GLU A 148 0.96 -6.63 -0.36
N SER A 149 1.83 -5.86 0.32
CA SER A 149 1.45 -5.06 1.51
C SER A 149 1.42 -3.56 1.26
N SER A 150 2.19 -3.08 0.27
CA SER A 150 2.26 -1.66 -0.10
C SER A 150 1.18 -1.28 -1.13
N ILE A 151 -0.07 -1.70 -0.89
CA ILE A 151 -1.21 -1.48 -1.81
C ILE A 151 -2.15 -0.35 -1.38
N TRP A 152 -1.93 0.23 -0.20
CA TRP A 152 -2.91 1.12 0.39
C TRP A 152 -2.74 2.57 -0.05
N MET A 153 -3.84 3.31 -0.07
CA MET A 153 -3.89 4.74 -0.34
C MET A 153 -4.63 5.43 0.80
N PHE A 154 -4.10 6.55 1.29
CA PHE A 154 -4.68 7.28 2.42
C PHE A 154 -4.36 8.79 2.32
N GLY A 155 -5.30 9.64 2.75
CA GLY A 155 -5.14 11.09 2.72
C GLY A 155 -5.36 11.72 1.35
N GLY A 156 -4.98 13.00 1.20
CA GLY A 156 -5.22 13.77 -0.02
C GLY A 156 -6.70 13.76 -0.43
N GLN A 157 -6.98 13.32 -1.66
CA GLN A 157 -8.35 13.16 -2.17
C GLN A 157 -9.19 12.10 -1.45
N PHE A 158 -8.57 11.16 -0.72
CA PHE A 158 -9.27 10.10 0.01
C PHE A 158 -9.68 10.54 1.41
N GLY A 159 -9.12 11.63 1.96
CA GLY A 159 -9.40 12.07 3.32
C GLY A 159 -9.11 10.96 4.35
N GLN A 160 -10.12 10.53 5.09
CA GLN A 160 -10.02 9.42 6.06
C GLN A 160 -10.27 8.04 5.44
N GLN A 161 -10.55 7.96 4.13
CA GLN A 161 -10.80 6.70 3.46
C GLN A 161 -9.49 5.99 3.14
N LEU A 162 -9.49 4.67 3.32
CA LEU A 162 -8.47 3.76 2.87
C LEU A 162 -8.90 3.17 1.52
N GLY A 163 -8.13 3.49 0.49
CA GLY A 163 -8.24 2.83 -0.82
C GLY A 163 -7.20 1.72 -0.97
N ALA A 164 -7.45 0.77 -1.87
CA ALA A 164 -6.47 -0.21 -2.29
C ALA A 164 -6.14 -0.01 -3.77
N GLN A 165 -4.91 -0.27 -4.17
CA GLN A 165 -4.48 -0.32 -5.56
C GLN A 165 -3.42 -1.40 -5.72
N TRP A 166 -3.81 -2.49 -6.36
CA TRP A 166 -2.92 -3.58 -6.76
C TRP A 166 -2.01 -3.17 -7.90
N ILE A 167 -0.78 -3.69 -7.91
CA ILE A 167 0.24 -3.36 -8.91
C ILE A 167 0.40 -4.53 -9.88
N ASN A 168 -0.14 -4.37 -11.07
CA ASN A 168 -0.02 -5.36 -12.14
C ASN A 168 1.34 -5.24 -12.82
N ARG A 169 1.87 -6.36 -13.31
CA ARG A 169 2.94 -6.37 -14.30
C ARG A 169 2.41 -5.76 -15.59
N SER A 170 3.11 -4.78 -16.14
CA SER A 170 2.73 -4.22 -17.44
C SER A 170 3.25 -5.13 -18.55
N PRO A 171 2.40 -5.63 -19.47
CA PRO A 171 2.86 -6.24 -20.72
C PRO A 171 3.28 -5.19 -21.77
N GLN A 172 3.01 -3.90 -21.53
CA GLN A 172 3.30 -2.84 -22.52
C GLN A 172 4.75 -2.39 -22.46
N TRP A 173 5.51 -2.87 -23.44
CA TRP A 173 6.66 -2.14 -23.96
C TRP A 173 6.16 -0.88 -24.65
N VAL A 174 6.32 0.28 -24.02
CA VAL A 174 6.11 1.58 -24.69
C VAL A 174 7.50 2.09 -25.07
N ASP A 175 7.73 2.28 -26.38
CA ASP A 175 8.98 2.83 -26.92
C ASP A 175 10.28 2.10 -26.53
N GLY A 176 10.23 0.77 -26.38
CA GLY A 176 11.40 -0.05 -26.04
C GLY A 176 11.89 0.12 -24.60
N VAL A 177 11.13 0.85 -23.77
CA VAL A 177 11.33 0.92 -22.32
C VAL A 177 10.24 0.07 -21.67
N ASN A 178 10.65 -0.91 -20.88
CA ASN A 178 9.72 -1.60 -20.01
C ASN A 178 9.31 -0.61 -18.91
N SER A 179 8.13 -0.01 -19.04
CA SER A 179 7.59 0.90 -18.01
C SER A 179 7.08 0.15 -16.77
N GLY A 180 7.44 -1.13 -16.65
CA GLY A 180 7.49 -1.93 -15.43
C GLY A 180 6.13 -2.49 -15.02
N TYR A 181 5.20 -1.60 -14.69
CA TYR A 181 4.00 -1.96 -13.94
C TYR A 181 2.79 -1.13 -14.37
N SER A 182 1.59 -1.66 -14.15
CA SER A 182 0.31 -1.01 -14.40
C SER A 182 -0.52 -0.97 -13.11
N ARG A 183 -1.24 0.13 -12.91
CA ARG A 183 -2.24 0.28 -11.84
C ARG A 183 -3.67 0.11 -12.37
N THR A 184 -3.82 -0.48 -13.56
CA THR A 184 -5.12 -0.73 -14.18
C THR A 184 -5.43 -2.23 -14.18
N PRO A 185 -6.67 -2.63 -13.84
CA PRO A 185 -7.81 -1.80 -13.48
C PRO A 185 -7.74 -1.26 -12.03
N ALA A 186 -8.67 -0.36 -11.68
CA ALA A 186 -8.82 0.11 -10.31
C ALA A 186 -9.21 -1.04 -9.37
N THR A 187 -8.60 -1.09 -8.19
CA THR A 187 -8.86 -2.15 -7.22
C THR A 187 -10.04 -1.80 -6.32
N THR A 188 -10.97 -2.75 -6.16
CA THR A 188 -12.16 -2.63 -5.33
C THR A 188 -12.08 -3.59 -4.16
N ILE A 189 -12.39 -3.11 -2.95
CA ILE A 189 -12.54 -3.95 -1.75
C ILE A 189 -13.97 -4.47 -1.72
N MET A 190 -14.15 -5.78 -1.55
CA MET A 190 -15.46 -6.41 -1.50
C MET A 190 -15.58 -7.39 -0.34
N TYR A 191 -16.79 -7.55 0.18
CA TYR A 191 -17.16 -8.60 1.12
C TYR A 191 -18.04 -9.64 0.44
N LEU A 192 -17.63 -10.90 0.49
CA LEU A 192 -18.40 -12.04 0.00
C LEU A 192 -19.23 -12.60 1.15
N HIS A 193 -20.54 -12.36 1.14
CA HIS A 193 -21.44 -12.73 2.24
C HIS A 193 -21.50 -14.25 2.44
N ASP A 194 -21.58 -15.03 1.36
CA ASP A 194 -21.79 -16.48 1.44
C ASP A 194 -20.53 -17.23 1.91
N GLN A 195 -19.38 -16.57 1.84
CA GLN A 195 -18.08 -17.12 2.28
C GLN A 195 -17.56 -16.43 3.54
N GLU A 196 -18.21 -15.33 3.95
CA GLU A 196 -17.75 -14.42 5.00
C GLU A 196 -16.30 -13.95 4.78
N ARG A 197 -15.93 -13.53 3.56
CA ARG A 197 -14.55 -13.16 3.20
C ARG A 197 -14.41 -11.73 2.72
N LEU A 198 -13.28 -11.12 3.07
CA LEU A 198 -12.82 -9.88 2.46
C LEU A 198 -11.89 -10.19 1.30
N ILE A 199 -12.19 -9.60 0.16
CA ILE A 199 -11.37 -9.70 -1.04
C ILE A 199 -11.06 -8.31 -1.61
N ILE A 200 -10.04 -8.26 -2.43
CA ILE A 200 -9.81 -7.16 -3.37
C ILE A 200 -9.78 -7.70 -4.80
N THR A 201 -10.31 -6.94 -5.74
CA THR A 201 -10.39 -7.35 -7.15
C THR A 201 -10.29 -6.16 -8.10
N GLY A 202 -9.82 -6.43 -9.31
CA GLY A 202 -9.91 -5.52 -10.45
C GLY A 202 -11.21 -5.62 -11.26
N ASP A 203 -12.02 -6.66 -11.03
CA ASP A 203 -13.26 -6.93 -11.77
C ASP A 203 -14.42 -7.28 -10.81
N PRO A 204 -15.05 -6.26 -10.19
CA PRO A 204 -16.17 -6.48 -9.28
C PRO A 204 -17.38 -7.11 -9.97
N LEU A 205 -17.56 -6.89 -11.29
CA LEU A 205 -18.69 -7.46 -12.04
C LEU A 205 -18.55 -8.97 -12.17
N TRP A 206 -17.35 -9.46 -12.47
CA TRP A 206 -17.10 -10.91 -12.47
C TRP A 206 -17.34 -11.53 -11.10
N VAL A 207 -16.93 -10.87 -10.01
CA VAL A 207 -17.20 -11.32 -8.65
C VAL A 207 -18.71 -11.47 -8.40
N PHE A 208 -19.52 -10.46 -8.70
CA PHE A 208 -20.97 -10.52 -8.51
C PHE A 208 -21.62 -11.66 -9.31
N ASN A 209 -21.11 -11.94 -10.51
CA ASN A 209 -21.68 -12.95 -11.40
C ASN A 209 -21.26 -14.39 -11.06
N ASN A 210 -20.14 -14.59 -10.35
CA ASN A 210 -19.52 -15.91 -10.20
C ASN A 210 -19.29 -16.36 -8.76
N LEU A 211 -19.15 -15.44 -7.80
CA LEU A 211 -18.80 -15.78 -6.41
C LEU A 211 -19.98 -15.66 -5.43
N GLY A 212 -21.17 -15.32 -5.91
CA GLY A 212 -22.38 -15.23 -5.09
C GLY A 212 -22.65 -13.83 -4.57
N ARG A 213 -23.32 -13.73 -3.41
CA ARG A 213 -23.73 -12.44 -2.85
C ARG A 213 -22.49 -11.69 -2.34
N ALA A 214 -22.22 -10.53 -2.94
CA ALA A 214 -21.09 -9.68 -2.58
C ALA A 214 -21.50 -8.23 -2.39
N GLU A 215 -20.65 -7.45 -1.74
CA GLU A 215 -20.87 -6.03 -1.47
C GLU A 215 -19.56 -5.25 -1.57
N ILE A 216 -19.61 -4.06 -2.19
CA ILE A 216 -18.44 -3.19 -2.28
C ILE A 216 -18.30 -2.44 -0.96
N LEU A 217 -17.10 -2.48 -0.39
CA LEU A 217 -16.80 -1.81 0.86
C LEU A 217 -15.91 -0.59 0.67
N ARG A 218 -16.07 0.36 1.57
CA ARG A 218 -15.15 1.45 1.84
C ARG A 218 -14.59 1.29 3.24
N PHE A 219 -13.28 1.42 3.36
CA PHE A 219 -12.60 1.41 4.64
C PHE A 219 -12.36 2.84 5.10
N ILE A 220 -12.71 3.13 6.36
CA ILE A 220 -12.55 4.44 6.98
C ILE A 220 -11.61 4.29 8.18
N CYS A 221 -10.60 5.16 8.24
CA CYS A 221 -9.67 5.26 9.36
C CYS A 221 -10.32 6.07 10.49
N VAL A 222 -10.69 5.40 11.57
CA VAL A 222 -11.33 6.00 12.75
C VAL A 222 -10.32 6.05 13.91
N PRO A 223 -10.04 7.22 14.51
CA PRO A 223 -9.09 7.35 15.61
C PRO A 223 -9.36 6.34 16.73
N PRO A 224 -8.34 5.66 17.31
CA PRO A 224 -8.55 4.65 18.34
C PRO A 224 -9.20 5.25 19.57
N VAL A 225 -10.10 4.51 20.21
CA VAL A 225 -10.62 4.90 21.52
C VAL A 225 -9.46 4.86 22.50
N THR A 226 -9.17 5.98 23.15
CA THR A 226 -8.16 6.01 24.22
C THR A 226 -8.69 5.16 25.37
N PRO A 227 -7.95 4.14 25.84
CA PRO A 227 -8.37 3.41 27.02
C PRO A 227 -8.47 4.42 28.19
N ILE A 228 -9.69 4.56 28.72
CA ILE A 228 -10.00 5.40 29.89
C ILE A 228 -9.45 4.70 31.14
#